data_AF-A0A6J4H067-F1
#
_entry.id   AF-A0A6J4H067-F1
#
_cell.length_a   1.000
_cell.length_b   1.000
_cell.length_c   1.000
_cell.angle_alpha   90.00
_cell.angle_beta   90.00
_cell.angle_gamma   90.00
#
_symmetry.space_group_name_H-M   'P 1'
#
loop_
_entity.id
_entity.type
_entity.pdbx_description
1 polymer ?
#
loop_
_entity_poly.entity_id
_entity_poly.type
_entity_poly.pdbx_seq_one_letter_code
_entity_poly.pdbx_strand_id
1 'polypeptide(L)'
;MNRTWHLPYRWVSDPDGTDLARPIGAWDDDASIFRPVVVAVAPDGTEAFRELSRDFTDRTDDEPVLAAVEGLGLPAIPLPEPWEPEGVEPHPSKRAFKPASFIPYFRAIRFNTGALSERMVDDRDREQLVTEQQMAVSFLGAFDEWRAEHPPDSQ
;
A
#
# COMPACT_ATOMS: atom_id res chain seq x y z
N MET A 1 -18.64 8.03 16.10
CA MET A 1 -17.35 7.31 16.14
C MET A 1 -16.67 7.57 14.81
N ASN A 2 -15.57 8.33 14.80
CA ASN A 2 -14.82 8.64 13.60
C ASN A 2 -14.26 7.32 13.03
N ARG A 3 -14.64 6.98 11.79
CA ARG A 3 -14.30 5.70 11.14
C ARG A 3 -13.24 5.87 10.06
N THR A 4 -12.53 6.99 10.10
CA THR A 4 -11.57 7.39 9.09
C THR A 4 -10.17 7.01 9.55
N TRP A 5 -9.33 6.57 8.62
CA TRP A 5 -7.90 6.39 8.87
C TRP A 5 -7.25 7.78 8.95
N HIS A 6 -6.83 8.19 10.15
CA HIS A 6 -6.08 9.43 10.35
C HIS A 6 -4.62 9.17 9.97
N LEU A 7 -4.29 9.44 8.72
CA LEU A 7 -2.94 9.22 8.23
C LEU A 7 -2.08 10.45 8.53
N PRO A 8 -0.83 10.29 9.00
CA PRO A 8 0.05 11.41 9.36
C PRO A 8 0.66 12.10 8.13
N TYR A 9 0.09 11.89 6.95
CA TYR A 9 0.61 12.39 5.68
C TYR A 9 -0.53 12.81 4.76
N ARG A 10 -0.21 13.75 3.86
CA ARG A 10 -1.15 14.33 2.91
C ARG A 10 -1.43 13.38 1.75
N TRP A 11 -2.63 13.44 1.20
CA TRP A 11 -3.01 12.72 0.00
C TRP A 11 -3.23 13.69 -1.17
N VAL A 12 -2.87 13.23 -2.36
CA VAL A 12 -3.12 13.94 -3.61
C VAL A 12 -4.14 13.13 -4.41
N SER A 13 -5.14 13.82 -4.95
CA SER A 13 -6.11 13.24 -5.88
C SER A 13 -5.79 13.73 -7.29
N ASP A 14 -5.34 12.84 -8.15
CA ASP A 14 -4.94 13.14 -9.54
C ASP A 14 -5.64 12.16 -10.51
N PRO A 15 -6.97 12.29 -10.70
CA PRO A 15 -7.79 11.26 -11.36
C PRO A 15 -7.50 11.08 -12.85
N ASP A 16 -6.96 12.09 -13.52
CA ASP A 16 -6.61 12.06 -14.95
C ASP A 16 -5.09 12.07 -15.20
N GLY A 17 -4.31 12.07 -14.11
CA GLY A 17 -2.86 12.04 -14.13
C GLY A 17 -2.19 13.37 -14.51
N THR A 18 -2.96 14.44 -14.74
CA THR A 18 -2.43 15.67 -15.34
C THR A 18 -1.54 16.44 -14.38
N ASP A 19 -1.88 16.46 -13.10
CA ASP A 19 -1.26 17.34 -12.12
C ASP A 19 0.00 16.71 -11.48
N LEU A 20 0.08 15.38 -11.42
CA LEU A 20 1.19 14.68 -10.76
C LEU A 20 1.74 13.52 -11.61
N ALA A 21 0.89 12.56 -11.98
CA ALA A 21 1.30 11.27 -12.54
C ALA A 21 2.08 11.41 -13.85
N ARG A 22 1.56 12.18 -14.79
CA ARG A 22 2.18 12.43 -16.10
C ARG A 22 3.44 13.29 -15.96
N PRO A 23 3.45 14.41 -15.20
CA PRO A 23 4.67 15.17 -14.94
C PRO A 23 5.85 14.34 -14.40
N ILE A 24 5.59 13.35 -13.53
CA ILE A 24 6.64 12.51 -12.96
C ILE A 24 6.87 11.19 -13.73
N GLY A 25 6.23 11.02 -14.89
CA GLY A 25 6.37 9.83 -15.74
C GLY A 25 5.81 8.53 -15.13
N ALA A 26 4.92 8.64 -14.14
CA ALA A 26 4.29 7.51 -13.46
C ALA A 26 2.94 7.12 -14.06
N TRP A 27 2.42 7.86 -15.04
CA TRP A 27 1.17 7.50 -15.72
C TRP A 27 1.35 6.31 -16.68
N ASP A 28 0.38 5.40 -16.68
CA ASP A 28 0.20 4.36 -17.69
C ASP A 28 -0.95 4.76 -18.61
N ASP A 29 -0.66 5.05 -19.88
CA ASP A 29 -1.66 5.48 -20.85
C ASP A 29 -2.62 4.37 -21.26
N ASP A 30 -2.14 3.13 -21.34
CA ASP A 30 -2.95 1.98 -21.78
C ASP A 30 -3.97 1.58 -20.70
N ALA A 31 -3.52 1.53 -19.45
CA ALA A 31 -4.38 1.22 -18.30
C ALA A 31 -5.11 2.45 -17.75
N SER A 32 -4.73 3.66 -18.18
CA SER A 32 -5.26 4.93 -17.68
C SER A 32 -5.20 5.01 -16.14
N ILE A 33 -4.05 4.63 -15.58
CA ILE A 33 -3.83 4.52 -14.14
C ILE A 33 -2.45 5.02 -13.74
N PHE A 34 -2.33 5.45 -12.49
CA PHE A 34 -1.07 5.78 -11.85
C PHE A 34 -0.28 4.50 -11.52
N ARG A 35 0.92 4.33 -12.08
CA ARG A 35 1.87 3.28 -11.67
C ARG A 35 2.52 3.72 -10.36
N PRO A 36 2.56 2.87 -9.33
CA PRO A 36 3.21 3.22 -8.07
C PRO A 36 4.63 3.72 -8.31
N VAL A 37 5.00 4.78 -7.62
CA VAL A 37 6.35 5.32 -7.63
C VAL A 37 6.70 5.79 -6.23
N VAL A 38 7.92 5.51 -5.83
CA VAL A 38 8.52 6.04 -4.60
C VAL A 38 9.61 7.03 -5.01
N VAL A 39 9.55 8.25 -4.48
CA VAL A 39 10.54 9.30 -4.72
C VAL A 39 10.97 9.88 -3.38
N ALA A 40 12.27 9.93 -3.13
CA ALA A 40 12.84 10.67 -2.00
C ALA A 40 13.55 11.93 -2.52
N VAL A 41 13.14 13.09 -2.02
CA VAL A 41 13.71 14.38 -2.39
C VAL A 41 14.45 14.95 -1.16
N ALA A 42 15.74 15.22 -1.32
CA ALA A 42 16.57 15.80 -0.29
C ALA A 42 16.24 17.29 -0.05
N PRO A 43 16.66 17.89 1.08
CA PRO A 43 16.34 19.29 1.40
C PRO A 43 16.85 20.33 0.38
N ASP A 44 17.87 19.99 -0.40
CA ASP A 44 18.40 20.82 -1.48
C ASP A 44 17.61 20.68 -2.81
N GLY A 45 16.56 19.86 -2.82
CA GLY A 45 15.72 19.60 -3.98
C GLY A 45 16.25 18.49 -4.90
N THR A 46 17.35 17.83 -4.55
CA THR A 46 17.88 16.71 -5.34
C THR A 46 17.08 15.43 -5.10
N GLU A 47 16.92 14.60 -6.14
CA GLU A 47 16.33 13.28 -6.02
C GLU A 47 17.38 12.32 -5.43
N ALA A 48 17.18 11.91 -4.18
CA ALA A 48 18.06 10.97 -3.49
C ALA A 48 17.71 9.50 -3.82
N PHE A 49 16.45 9.25 -4.19
CA PHE A 49 15.97 7.93 -4.54
C PHE A 49 14.77 8.04 -5.49
N ARG A 50 14.68 7.10 -6.43
CA ARG A 50 13.48 6.89 -7.23
C ARG A 50 13.34 5.44 -7.64
N GLU A 51 12.14 4.91 -7.44
CA GLU A 51 11.75 3.60 -7.93
C GLU A 51 10.36 3.70 -8.54
N LEU A 52 10.29 3.41 -9.83
CA LEU A 52 9.04 3.33 -10.57
C LEU A 52 8.68 1.87 -10.75
N SER A 53 7.49 1.50 -10.28
CA SER A 53 6.95 0.16 -10.43
C SER A 53 6.82 -0.29 -11.88
N ARG A 54 6.94 -1.59 -12.10
CA ARG A 54 6.78 -2.20 -13.43
C ARG A 54 5.36 -2.06 -13.95
N ASP A 55 4.38 -2.20 -13.06
CA ASP A 55 2.95 -2.09 -13.33
C ASP A 55 2.18 -1.56 -12.11
N PHE A 56 0.85 -1.46 -12.24
CA PHE A 56 -0.03 -0.94 -11.19
C PHE A 56 -0.20 -1.86 -9.96
N THR A 57 0.19 -3.12 -10.07
CA THR A 57 0.10 -4.12 -8.98
C THR A 57 1.39 -4.27 -8.20
N ASP A 58 2.52 -3.84 -8.78
CA ASP A 58 3.83 -3.95 -8.18
C ASP A 58 3.89 -3.22 -6.83
N ARG A 59 4.50 -3.88 -5.85
CA ARG A 59 4.72 -3.36 -4.50
C ARG A 59 6.23 -3.35 -4.28
N THR A 60 6.83 -2.19 -4.49
CA THR A 60 8.26 -1.97 -4.22
C THR A 60 8.55 -2.19 -2.75
N ASP A 61 9.70 -2.79 -2.45
CA ASP A 61 10.17 -2.97 -1.08
C ASP A 61 10.47 -1.59 -0.46
N ASP A 62 10.23 -1.45 0.84
CA ASP A 62 10.46 -0.20 1.55
C ASP A 62 11.95 -0.05 1.95
N GLU A 63 12.68 -1.16 2.09
CA GLU A 63 14.07 -1.14 2.57
C GLU A 63 15.01 -0.28 1.69
N PRO A 64 14.97 -0.34 0.33
CA PRO A 64 15.83 0.48 -0.51
C PRO A 64 15.62 1.99 -0.31
N VAL A 65 14.36 2.44 -0.18
CA VAL A 65 14.08 3.87 0.03
C VAL A 65 14.49 4.29 1.45
N LEU A 66 14.24 3.45 2.46
CA LEU A 66 14.64 3.73 3.83
C LEU A 66 16.16 3.86 3.95
N ALA A 67 16.92 2.91 3.38
CA ALA A 67 18.37 2.97 3.36
C ALA A 67 18.91 4.22 2.64
N ALA A 68 18.29 4.61 1.52
CA ALA A 68 18.68 5.82 0.80
C ALA A 68 18.44 7.09 1.62
N VAL A 69 17.29 7.19 2.32
CA VAL A 69 16.94 8.33 3.18
C VAL A 69 17.84 8.38 4.43
N GLU A 70 18.09 7.25 5.08
CA GLU A 70 18.99 7.15 6.23
C GLU A 70 20.43 7.54 5.87
N GLY A 71 20.89 7.15 4.66
CA GLY A 71 22.19 7.52 4.13
C GLY A 71 22.43 9.02 3.98
N LEU A 72 21.36 9.84 3.95
CA LEU A 72 21.47 11.30 3.93
C LEU A 72 21.93 11.88 5.28
N GLY A 73 21.84 11.11 6.37
CA GLY A 73 22.28 11.54 7.70
C GLY A 73 21.53 12.77 8.25
N LEU A 74 20.28 12.95 7.83
CA LEU A 74 19.46 14.10 8.21
C LEU A 74 19.00 14.01 9.67
N PRO A 75 18.88 15.14 10.38
CA PRO A 75 18.31 15.14 11.72
C PRO A 75 16.84 14.72 11.66
N ALA A 76 16.41 13.90 12.64
CA ALA A 76 15.00 13.55 12.79
C ALA A 76 14.16 14.81 13.04
N ILE A 77 13.01 14.89 12.38
CA ILE A 77 12.00 15.92 12.64
C ILE A 77 10.91 15.37 13.56
N PRO A 78 10.23 16.23 14.35
CA PRO A 78 9.04 15.82 15.07
C PRO A 78 8.01 15.22 14.12
N LEU A 79 7.27 14.21 14.57
CA LEU A 79 6.14 13.69 13.81
C LEU A 79 5.14 14.83 13.55
N PRO A 80 4.69 15.00 12.30
CA PRO A 80 3.63 15.96 12.00
C PRO A 80 2.32 15.51 12.65
N GLU A 81 1.48 16.48 12.97
CA GLU A 81 0.10 16.20 13.39
C GLU A 81 -0.65 15.43 12.29
N PRO A 82 -1.62 14.56 12.66
CA PRO A 82 -2.45 13.86 11.70
C PRO A 82 -3.06 14.82 10.66
N TRP A 83 -3.12 14.38 9.40
CA TRP A 83 -3.68 15.22 8.36
C TRP A 83 -5.21 15.25 8.45
N GLU A 84 -5.74 16.40 8.90
CA GLU A 84 -7.19 16.66 9.01
C GLU A 84 -7.58 17.88 8.14
N PRO A 85 -7.81 17.68 6.84
CA PRO A 85 -8.17 18.80 5.95
C PRO A 85 -9.52 19.42 6.29
N GLU A 86 -9.56 20.75 6.46
CA GLU A 86 -10.80 21.48 6.75
C GLU A 86 -11.80 21.34 5.59
N GLY A 87 -13.07 21.08 5.93
CA GLY A 87 -14.17 20.99 4.96
C GLY A 87 -14.18 19.72 4.10
N VAL A 88 -13.27 18.78 4.35
CA VAL A 88 -13.26 17.47 3.69
C VAL A 88 -13.87 16.43 4.63
N GLU A 89 -15.05 15.96 4.28
CA GLU A 89 -15.72 14.84 4.94
C GLU A 89 -15.53 13.56 4.10
N PRO A 90 -14.70 12.61 4.53
CA PRO A 90 -14.46 11.39 3.78
C PRO A 90 -15.73 10.52 3.74
N HIS A 91 -16.27 10.31 2.55
CA HIS A 91 -17.42 9.44 2.34
C HIS A 91 -17.04 8.23 1.49
N PRO A 92 -16.99 7.01 2.06
CA PRO A 92 -16.71 5.82 1.28
C PRO A 92 -17.81 5.64 0.24
N SER A 93 -17.43 5.42 -1.02
CA SER A 93 -18.39 5.10 -2.07
C SER A 93 -19.08 3.76 -1.79
N LYS A 94 -20.20 3.49 -2.47
CA LYS A 94 -20.88 2.19 -2.35
C LYS A 94 -20.00 0.99 -2.74
N ARG A 95 -18.93 1.22 -3.51
CA ARG A 95 -17.96 0.20 -3.95
C ARG A 95 -16.71 0.15 -3.09
N ALA A 96 -16.56 1.06 -2.12
CA ALA A 96 -15.40 1.10 -1.26
C ALA A 96 -15.27 -0.20 -0.48
N PHE A 97 -14.04 -0.72 -0.43
CA PHE A 97 -13.73 -1.92 0.32
C PHE A 97 -13.94 -1.65 1.82
N LYS A 98 -14.69 -2.52 2.51
CA LYS A 98 -14.95 -2.35 3.94
C LYS A 98 -13.86 -3.06 4.73
N PRO A 99 -13.45 -2.55 5.91
CA PRO A 99 -12.49 -3.25 6.77
C PRO A 99 -12.87 -4.72 7.04
N ALA A 100 -14.14 -5.00 7.31
CA ALA A 100 -14.65 -6.36 7.51
C ALA A 100 -14.53 -7.27 6.27
N SER A 101 -14.37 -6.70 5.07
CA SER A 101 -14.18 -7.44 3.82
C SER A 101 -12.75 -7.94 3.63
N PHE A 102 -11.76 -7.43 4.36
CA PHE A 102 -10.38 -7.93 4.26
C PHE A 102 -10.25 -9.38 4.69
N ILE A 103 -11.02 -9.81 5.68
CA ILE A 103 -10.95 -11.18 6.20
C ILE A 103 -11.36 -12.22 5.15
N PRO A 104 -12.57 -12.17 4.55
CA PRO A 104 -12.92 -13.10 3.49
C PRO A 104 -12.00 -12.98 2.27
N TYR A 105 -11.46 -11.77 1.99
CA TYR A 105 -10.54 -11.55 0.88
C TYR A 105 -9.19 -12.25 1.06
N PHE A 106 -8.50 -12.04 2.18
CA PHE A 106 -7.23 -12.72 2.45
C PHE A 106 -7.40 -14.23 2.63
N ARG A 107 -8.54 -14.70 3.14
CA ARG A 107 -8.88 -16.13 3.13
C ARG A 107 -8.99 -16.69 1.71
N ALA A 108 -9.60 -15.94 0.79
CA ALA A 108 -9.70 -16.33 -0.62
C ALA A 108 -8.33 -16.35 -1.30
N ILE A 109 -7.47 -15.35 -1.06
CA ILE A 109 -6.08 -15.32 -1.56
C ILE A 109 -5.35 -16.57 -1.07
N ARG A 110 -5.30 -16.80 0.26
CA ARG A 110 -4.61 -17.95 0.86
C ARG A 110 -5.03 -19.29 0.24
N PHE A 111 -6.33 -19.47 0.02
CA PHE A 111 -6.89 -20.69 -0.56
C PHE A 111 -6.53 -20.83 -2.04
N ASN A 112 -6.74 -19.78 -2.83
CA ASN A 112 -6.52 -19.82 -4.28
C ASN A 112 -5.04 -19.96 -4.63
N THR A 113 -4.16 -19.19 -3.99
CA THR A 113 -2.72 -19.25 -4.28
C THR A 113 -2.12 -20.59 -3.89
N GLY A 114 -2.59 -21.20 -2.79
CA GLY A 114 -2.25 -22.58 -2.43
C GLY A 114 -2.68 -23.61 -3.47
N ALA A 115 -3.93 -23.54 -3.93
CA ALA A 115 -4.44 -24.47 -4.93
C ALA A 115 -3.80 -24.28 -6.33
N LEU A 116 -3.38 -23.06 -6.66
CA LEU A 116 -2.74 -22.73 -7.94
C LEU A 116 -1.25 -23.09 -7.95
N SER A 117 -0.52 -22.90 -6.85
CA SER A 117 0.92 -23.19 -6.78
C SER A 117 1.23 -24.67 -7.04
N GLU A 118 0.36 -25.57 -6.57
CA GLU A 118 0.42 -27.01 -6.85
C GLU A 118 0.30 -27.37 -8.34
N ARG A 119 -0.23 -26.45 -9.17
CA ARG A 119 -0.51 -26.66 -10.59
C ARG A 119 0.43 -25.88 -11.51
N MET A 120 1.29 -25.02 -10.96
CA MET A 120 2.25 -24.26 -11.76
C MET A 120 3.32 -25.18 -12.32
N VAL A 121 3.68 -24.94 -13.58
CA VAL A 121 4.78 -25.64 -14.26
C VAL A 121 6.07 -24.84 -14.11
N ASP A 122 5.99 -23.53 -14.22
CA ASP A 122 7.11 -22.62 -14.05
C ASP A 122 7.41 -22.39 -12.56
N ASP A 123 8.70 -22.48 -12.21
CA ASP A 123 9.14 -22.36 -10.81
C ASP A 123 9.01 -20.94 -10.28
N ARG A 124 9.19 -19.92 -11.12
CA ARG A 124 9.04 -18.51 -10.74
C ARG A 124 7.56 -18.18 -10.50
N ASP A 125 6.67 -18.65 -11.36
CA ASP A 125 5.23 -18.47 -11.16
C ASP A 125 4.76 -19.17 -9.87
N ARG A 126 5.30 -20.36 -9.59
CA ARG A 126 5.05 -21.06 -8.32
C ARG A 126 5.54 -20.25 -7.13
N GLU A 127 6.76 -19.71 -7.19
CA GLU A 127 7.34 -18.89 -6.13
C GLU A 127 6.48 -17.66 -5.82
N GLN A 128 6.02 -16.94 -6.85
CA GLN A 128 5.14 -15.77 -6.67
C GLN A 128 3.85 -16.14 -5.93
N LEU A 129 3.21 -17.26 -6.31
CA LEU A 129 1.99 -17.72 -5.62
C LEU A 129 2.26 -18.12 -4.17
N VAL A 130 3.42 -18.75 -3.89
CA VAL A 130 3.81 -19.10 -2.52
C VAL A 130 4.06 -17.84 -1.69
N THR A 131 4.75 -16.83 -2.24
CA THR A 131 4.96 -15.55 -1.56
C THR A 131 3.64 -14.86 -1.26
N GLU A 132 2.71 -14.80 -2.23
CA GLU A 132 1.40 -14.21 -2.03
C GLU A 132 0.56 -14.99 -0.99
N GLN A 133 0.67 -16.33 -0.98
CA GLN A 133 0.05 -17.16 0.04
C GLN A 133 0.59 -16.84 1.44
N GLN A 134 1.91 -16.74 1.59
CA GLN A 134 2.58 -16.45 2.86
C GLN A 134 2.18 -15.07 3.40
N MET A 135 2.08 -14.07 2.53
CA MET A 135 1.57 -12.75 2.87
C MET A 135 0.13 -12.83 3.42
N ALA A 136 -0.76 -13.58 2.75
CA ALA A 136 -2.13 -13.75 3.23
C ALA A 136 -2.21 -14.50 4.57
N VAL A 137 -1.34 -15.49 4.79
CA VAL A 137 -1.22 -16.19 6.08
C VAL A 137 -0.76 -15.24 7.18
N SER A 138 0.29 -14.47 6.92
CA SER A 138 0.86 -13.51 7.87
C SER A 138 -0.18 -12.47 8.28
N PHE A 139 -0.89 -11.86 7.32
CA PHE A 139 -1.95 -10.89 7.61
C PHE A 139 -3.06 -11.49 8.47
N LEU A 140 -3.54 -12.69 8.13
CA LEU A 140 -4.61 -13.35 8.90
C LEU A 140 -4.16 -13.69 10.33
N GLY A 141 -2.90 -14.12 10.50
CA GLY A 141 -2.31 -14.37 11.82
C GLY A 141 -2.27 -13.10 12.67
N ALA A 142 -1.71 -12.01 12.12
CA ALA A 142 -1.67 -10.71 12.79
C ALA A 142 -3.08 -10.18 13.14
N PHE A 143 -4.06 -10.40 12.25
CA PHE A 143 -5.45 -10.03 12.53
C PHE A 143 -6.06 -10.84 13.68
N ASP A 144 -5.80 -12.15 13.73
CA ASP A 144 -6.30 -13.01 14.81
C ASP A 144 -5.68 -12.62 16.15
N GLU A 145 -4.38 -12.29 16.19
CA GLU A 145 -3.68 -11.73 17.36
C GLU A 145 -4.31 -10.41 17.80
N TRP A 146 -4.44 -9.45 16.89
CA TRP A 146 -5.05 -8.15 17.18
C TRP A 146 -6.48 -8.31 17.71
N ARG A 147 -7.27 -9.22 17.15
CA ARG A 147 -8.66 -9.48 17.58
C ARG A 147 -8.73 -10.15 18.96
N ALA A 148 -7.74 -10.95 19.34
CA ALA A 148 -7.65 -11.52 20.68
C ALA A 148 -7.40 -10.42 21.72
N GLU A 149 -6.62 -9.40 21.38
CA GLU A 149 -6.36 -8.21 22.21
C GLU A 149 -7.53 -7.22 22.21
N HIS A 150 -8.30 -7.16 21.12
CA HIS A 150 -9.41 -6.23 20.91
C HIS A 150 -10.70 -7.00 20.61
N PRO A 151 -11.25 -7.76 21.60
CA PRO A 151 -12.47 -8.52 21.38
C PRO A 151 -13.61 -7.56 21.01
N PRO A 152 -14.49 -7.93 20.07
CA PRO A 152 -15.63 -7.09 19.73
C PRO A 152 -16.53 -6.91 20.96
N ASP A 153 -17.06 -5.70 21.13
CA ASP A 153 -18.06 -5.42 22.16
C ASP A 153 -19.19 -6.46 22.05
N SER A 154 -19.43 -7.18 23.14
CA SER A 154 -20.53 -8.13 23.23
C SER A 154 -21.84 -7.41 22.92
N GLN A 155 -22.44 -7.74 21.76
CA GLN A 155 -23.81 -7.34 21.43
C GLN A 155 -24.83 -8.10 22.26
#